data_AF-A0A932E4T4-F1
#
_entry.id   AF-A0A932E4T4-F1
#
_cell.length_a   1.000
_cell.length_b   1.000
_cell.length_c   1.000
_cell.angle_alpha   90.00
_cell.angle_beta   90.00
_cell.angle_gamma   90.00
#
_symmetry.space_group_name_H-M   'P 1'
#
loop_
_entity.id
_entity.type
_entity.pdbx_description
1 polymer ?
#
loop_
_entity_poly.entity_id
_entity_poly.type
_entity_poly.pdbx_seq_one_letter_code
_entity_poly.pdbx_strand_id
1 'polypeptide(L)'
;MPIAAARTVVEEASLWLGVTLPGRYATWLVHRARRVYVHCPTFRAGLRRRGDAGRDYLYLFLRHWLAARLYAERFDLYDRLPRDYAAGADLPPRPEPEPSPWLSPDARLLA
;
A
#
# COMPACT_ATOMS: atom_id res chain seq x y z
N MET A 1 -4.76 16.46 -0.35
CA MET A 1 -3.90 16.46 0.86
C MET A 1 -2.97 15.25 0.83
N PRO A 2 -1.64 15.41 0.69
CA PRO A 2 -0.69 14.29 0.57
C PRO A 2 -0.70 13.30 1.75
N ILE A 3 -1.04 13.78 2.96
CA ILE A 3 -1.10 12.95 4.16
C ILE A 3 -2.26 11.93 4.15
N ALA A 4 -3.39 12.29 3.54
CA ALA A 4 -4.52 11.37 3.42
C ALA A 4 -4.15 10.18 2.53
N ALA A 5 -3.57 10.44 1.35
CA ALA A 5 -3.08 9.40 0.45
C ALA A 5 -2.01 8.50 1.11
N ALA A 6 -1.06 9.10 1.83
CA ALA A 6 -0.04 8.34 2.55
C ALA A 6 -0.61 7.46 3.66
N ARG A 7 -1.63 7.93 4.40
CA ARG A 7 -2.34 7.12 5.40
C ARG A 7 -3.09 5.98 4.75
N THR A 8 -3.83 6.24 3.67
CA THR A 8 -4.53 5.19 2.92
C THR A 8 -3.58 4.09 2.46
N VAL A 9 -2.40 4.43 1.93
CA VAL A 9 -1.41 3.45 1.48
C VAL A 9 -0.81 2.65 2.65
N VAL A 10 -0.68 3.24 3.84
CA VAL A 10 -0.23 2.51 5.03
C VAL A 10 -1.34 1.61 5.58
N GLU A 11 -2.58 2.08 5.56
CA GLU A 11 -3.76 1.32 5.99
C GLU A 11 -4.03 0.12 5.08
N GLU A 12 -4.01 0.28 3.75
CA GLU A 12 -4.18 -0.83 2.80
C GLU A 12 -3.12 -1.93 3.04
N ALA A 13 -1.86 -1.54 3.20
CA ALA A 13 -0.77 -2.48 3.44
C ALA A 13 -0.89 -3.15 4.81
N SER A 14 -1.35 -2.40 5.83
CA SER A 14 -1.58 -2.96 7.16
C SER A 14 -2.66 -4.04 7.15
N LEU A 15 -3.78 -3.76 6.48
CA LEU A 15 -4.91 -4.69 6.33
C LEU A 15 -4.48 -5.95 5.58
N TRP A 16 -3.67 -5.79 4.53
CA TRP A 16 -3.14 -6.89 3.74
C TRP A 16 -2.19 -7.79 4.53
N LEU A 17 -1.21 -7.17 5.19
CA LEU A 17 -0.19 -7.87 5.96
C LEU A 17 -0.75 -8.45 7.27
N GLY A 18 -1.98 -8.06 7.66
CA GLY A 18 -2.59 -8.45 8.93
C GLY A 18 -1.84 -7.90 10.14
N VAL A 19 -1.11 -6.79 9.97
CA VAL A 19 -0.35 -6.12 11.03
C VAL A 19 -0.46 -4.61 10.89
N THR A 20 -0.68 -3.92 12.00
CA THR A 20 -0.74 -2.45 11.99
C THR A 20 0.64 -1.86 11.74
N LEU A 21 0.82 -1.21 10.58
CA LEU A 21 2.05 -0.49 10.28
C LEU A 21 2.09 0.83 11.08
N PRO A 22 3.23 1.15 11.73
CA PRO A 22 3.41 2.41 12.43
C PRO A 22 3.16 3.65 11.57
N GLY A 23 2.46 4.64 12.13
CA GLY A 23 2.14 5.91 11.45
C GLY A 23 3.35 6.71 10.95
N ARG A 24 4.57 6.43 11.46
CA ARG A 24 5.82 7.03 10.95
C ARG A 24 6.05 6.75 9.46
N TYR A 25 5.52 5.63 8.92
CA TYR A 25 5.62 5.34 7.50
C TYR A 25 4.85 6.37 6.67
N ALA A 26 3.63 6.74 7.08
CA ALA A 26 2.85 7.78 6.40
C ALA A 26 3.55 9.15 6.47
N THR A 27 4.10 9.50 7.64
CA THR A 27 4.90 10.73 7.80
C THR A 27 6.09 10.75 6.85
N TRP A 28 6.86 9.65 6.81
CA TRP A 28 8.02 9.52 5.91
C TRP A 28 7.61 9.63 4.44
N LEU A 29 6.52 8.98 4.03
CA LEU A 29 5.97 9.05 2.69
C LEU A 29 5.64 10.49 2.26
N VAL A 30 5.02 11.28 3.14
CA VAL A 30 4.75 12.69 2.88
C VAL A 30 6.03 13.50 2.69
N HIS A 31 7.03 13.31 3.56
CA HIS A 31 8.32 14.00 3.41
C HIS A 31 9.01 13.61 2.10
N ARG A 32 8.98 12.33 1.74
CA ARG A 32 9.55 11.85 0.48
C ARG A 32 8.83 12.44 -0.72
N ALA A 33 7.50 12.42 -0.74
CA ALA A 33 6.69 13.00 -1.81
C ALA A 33 6.97 14.50 -2.00
N ARG A 34 7.05 15.27 -0.90
CA ARG A 34 7.39 16.70 -0.93
C ARG A 34 8.78 16.94 -1.52
N ARG A 35 9.78 16.18 -1.08
CA ARG A 35 11.16 16.30 -1.58
C ARG A 35 11.21 15.98 -3.09
N VAL A 36 10.60 14.88 -3.53
CA VAL A 36 10.57 14.52 -4.95
C VAL A 36 9.81 15.57 -5.77
N TYR A 37 8.70 16.11 -5.26
CA TYR A 37 7.95 17.18 -5.92
C TYR A 37 8.80 18.43 -6.19
N VAL A 38 9.67 18.82 -5.25
CA VAL A 38 10.57 19.98 -5.38
C VAL A 38 11.65 19.74 -6.44
N HIS A 39 12.21 18.53 -6.51
CA HIS A 39 13.41 18.27 -7.32
C HIS A 39 13.15 17.55 -8.65
N CYS A 40 11.97 16.95 -8.85
CA CYS A 40 11.68 16.12 -10.02
C CYS A 40 10.55 16.73 -10.86
N PRO A 41 10.88 17.47 -11.94
CA PRO A 41 9.87 18.09 -12.81
C PRO A 41 8.91 17.09 -13.45
N THR A 42 9.38 15.89 -13.81
CA THR A 42 8.55 14.83 -14.40
C THR A 42 7.54 14.29 -13.40
N PHE A 43 7.95 14.05 -12.15
CA PHE A 43 7.02 13.68 -11.08
C PHE A 43 5.97 14.77 -10.83
N ARG A 44 6.40 16.04 -10.79
CA ARG A 44 5.50 17.19 -10.64
C ARG A 44 4.49 17.30 -11.78
N ALA A 45 4.93 17.10 -13.02
CA ALA A 45 4.06 17.11 -14.19
C ALA A 45 3.05 15.94 -14.14
N GLY A 46 3.49 14.75 -13.72
CA GLY A 46 2.62 13.58 -13.53
C GLY A 46 1.49 13.84 -12.52
N LEU A 47 1.79 14.51 -11.41
CA LEU A 47 0.77 14.90 -10.42
C LEU A 47 -0.23 15.96 -10.89
N ARG A 48 0.10 16.71 -11.94
CA ARG A 48 -0.77 17.76 -12.51
C ARG A 48 -1.67 17.25 -13.64
N ARG A 49 -1.64 15.94 -13.94
CA ARG A 49 -2.55 15.32 -14.91
C ARG A 49 -4.01 15.50 -14.47
N ARG A 50 -4.92 15.60 -15.44
CA ARG A 50 -6.34 15.87 -15.22
C ARG A 50 -7.07 14.63 -14.68
N GLY A 51 -8.21 14.87 -14.01
CA GLY A 51 -9.02 13.81 -13.41
C GLY A 51 -8.25 13.07 -12.31
N ASP A 52 -8.50 11.78 -12.19
CA ASP A 52 -7.88 10.94 -11.16
C ASP A 52 -6.43 10.53 -11.49
N ALA A 53 -5.97 10.73 -12.73
CA ALA A 53 -4.64 10.30 -13.16
C ALA A 53 -3.49 10.89 -12.31
N GLY A 54 -3.62 12.12 -11.82
CA GLY A 54 -2.63 12.72 -10.91
C GLY A 54 -2.64 12.07 -9.52
N ARG A 55 -3.82 11.66 -9.05
CA ARG A 55 -3.98 10.92 -7.79
C ARG A 55 -3.43 9.50 -7.92
N ASP A 56 -3.80 8.77 -8.96
CA ASP A 56 -3.34 7.39 -9.18
C ASP A 56 -1.81 7.35 -9.30
N TYR A 57 -1.24 8.34 -9.98
CA TYR A 57 0.21 8.51 -10.06
C TYR A 57 0.85 8.73 -8.69
N LEU A 58 0.22 9.51 -7.80
CA LEU A 58 0.71 9.65 -6.43
C LEU A 58 0.68 8.30 -5.69
N TYR A 59 -0.45 7.59 -5.73
CA TYR A 59 -0.62 6.31 -5.04
C TYR A 59 0.42 5.27 -5.49
N LEU A 60 0.67 5.17 -6.79
CA LEU A 60 1.71 4.31 -7.35
C LEU A 60 3.07 4.55 -6.67
N PHE A 61 3.52 5.81 -6.61
CA PHE A 61 4.81 6.13 -5.99
C PHE A 61 4.82 5.89 -4.48
N LEU A 62 3.71 6.20 -3.80
CA LEU A 62 3.62 5.98 -2.35
C LEU A 62 3.76 4.49 -1.99
N ARG A 63 3.12 3.60 -2.76
CA ARG A 63 3.22 2.14 -2.59
C ARG A 63 4.61 1.62 -2.86
N HIS A 64 5.18 2.01 -4.01
CA HIS A 64 6.56 1.66 -4.36
C HIS A 64 7.54 2.09 -3.27
N TRP A 65 7.40 3.31 -2.73
CA TRP A 65 8.27 3.78 -1.67
C TRP A 65 8.01 3.12 -0.32
N LEU A 66 6.76 2.75 0.01
CA LEU A 66 6.45 2.00 1.22
C LEU A 66 7.10 0.61 1.15
N ALA A 67 6.96 -0.10 0.03
CA ALA A 67 7.60 -1.39 -0.19
C ALA A 67 9.12 -1.28 -0.05
N ALA A 68 9.76 -0.30 -0.70
CA ALA A 68 11.19 -0.06 -0.56
C ALA A 68 11.61 0.26 0.89
N ARG A 69 10.74 0.95 1.66
CA ARG A 69 11.02 1.24 3.07
C ARG A 69 10.90 -0.01 3.95
N LEU A 70 9.91 -0.85 3.69
CA LEU A 70 9.75 -2.14 4.36
C LEU A 70 10.91 -3.08 4.01
N TYR A 71 11.37 -3.13 2.76
CA TYR A 71 12.56 -3.89 2.39
C TYR A 71 13.77 -3.52 3.26
N ALA A 72 13.95 -2.23 3.54
CA ALA A 72 15.09 -1.74 4.32
C ALA A 72 14.96 -1.92 5.84
N GLU A 73 13.74 -1.92 6.41
CA GLU A 73 13.54 -1.96 7.87
C GLU A 73 12.93 -3.26 8.39
N ARG A 74 12.11 -3.94 7.59
CA ARG A 74 11.19 -5.02 7.94
C ARG A 74 11.04 -5.96 6.75
N PHE A 75 12.15 -6.61 6.38
CA PHE A 75 12.19 -7.53 5.25
C PHE A 75 11.14 -8.65 5.38
N ASP A 76 10.85 -9.08 6.60
CA ASP A 76 9.78 -10.04 6.94
C ASP A 76 8.40 -9.61 6.41
N LEU A 77 8.09 -8.32 6.45
CA LEU A 77 6.85 -7.77 5.93
C LEU A 77 6.92 -7.51 4.42
N TYR A 78 8.09 -7.12 3.92
CA TYR A 78 8.30 -6.93 2.49
C TYR A 78 8.14 -8.22 1.69
N ASP A 79 8.72 -9.32 2.17
CA ASP A 79 8.70 -10.63 1.48
C ASP A 79 7.27 -11.18 1.28
N ARG A 80 6.34 -10.75 2.16
CA ARG A 80 4.92 -11.11 2.10
C ARG A 80 4.11 -10.24 1.13
N LEU A 81 4.67 -9.14 0.64
CA LEU A 81 3.99 -8.27 -0.33
C LEU A 81 4.05 -8.89 -1.73
N PRO A 82 2.97 -8.74 -2.53
CA PRO A 82 3.03 -9.10 -3.94
C PRO A 82 4.13 -8.32 -4.66
N ARG A 83 4.83 -8.98 -5.59
CA ARG A 83 5.90 -8.36 -6.39
C ARG A 83 5.44 -7.07 -7.09
N ASP A 84 4.22 -7.07 -7.62
CA ASP A 84 3.68 -5.93 -8.36
C ASP A 84 3.35 -4.74 -7.45
N TYR A 85 3.05 -4.98 -6.17
CA TYR A 85 2.88 -3.91 -5.19
C TYR A 85 4.17 -3.12 -5.00
N ALA A 86 5.33 -3.78 -5.04
CA ALA A 86 6.62 -3.11 -5.00
C ALA A 86 6.86 -2.23 -6.24
N ALA A 87 6.18 -2.48 -7.36
CA ALA A 87 6.15 -1.61 -8.53
C ALA A 87 5.08 -0.50 -8.45
N GLY A 88 4.28 -0.48 -7.38
CA GLY A 88 3.25 0.52 -7.12
C GLY A 88 1.83 0.11 -7.55
N ALA A 89 1.63 -1.12 -7.99
CA ALA A 89 0.30 -1.65 -8.28
C ALA A 89 -0.57 -1.71 -7.02
N ASP A 90 -1.89 -1.79 -7.20
CA ASP A 90 -2.80 -2.09 -6.10
C ASP A 90 -2.51 -3.48 -5.53
N LEU A 91 -2.87 -3.67 -4.25
CA LEU A 91 -2.90 -5.01 -3.68
C LEU A 91 -4.04 -5.81 -4.34
N PRO A 92 -3.84 -7.10 -4.66
CA PRO A 92 -4.93 -7.95 -5.12
C PRO A 92 -6.00 -8.08 -4.02
N PRO A 93 -7.16 -8.69 -4.30
CA PRO A 93 -8.09 -9.10 -3.24
C PRO A 93 -7.41 -10.06 -2.27
N ARG A 94 -7.70 -9.93 -0.97
CA ARG A 94 -7.04 -10.80 0.03
C ARG A 94 -7.46 -12.22 -0.26
N PRO A 95 -6.52 -13.18 -0.41
CA PRO A 95 -6.92 -14.56 -0.53
C PRO A 95 -7.78 -14.87 0.69
N GLU A 96 -9.01 -15.31 0.44
CA GLU A 96 -9.87 -15.80 1.51
C GLU A 96 -9.06 -16.85 2.28
N PRO A 97 -9.14 -16.88 3.62
CA PRO A 97 -8.57 -18.00 4.34
C PRO A 97 -9.16 -19.26 3.71
N GLU A 98 -8.30 -20.16 3.20
CA GLU A 98 -8.79 -21.40 2.61
C GLU A 98 -9.76 -22.03 3.61
N PRO A 99 -10.97 -22.44 3.16
CA PRO A 99 -11.90 -23.11 4.03
C PRO A 99 -11.18 -24.30 4.63
N SER A 100 -11.04 -24.31 5.96
CA SER A 100 -10.36 -25.39 6.66
C SER A 100 -10.98 -26.70 6.19
N PRO A 101 -10.20 -27.68 5.70
CA PRO A 101 -10.73 -28.97 5.27
C PRO A 101 -11.41 -29.73 6.43
N TRP A 102 -11.28 -29.22 7.67
CA TRP A 102 -11.85 -29.77 8.89
C TRP A 102 -13.16 -29.08 9.33
N LEU A 103 -13.59 -28.00 8.66
CA LEU A 103 -14.90 -27.39 8.90
C LEU A 103 -15.95 -28.08 8.00
N SER A 104 -16.64 -29.08 8.57
CA SER A 104 -17.75 -29.76 7.89
C SER A 104 -18.84 -28.76 7.45
N PRO A 105 -19.47 -28.92 6.28
CA PRO A 105 -20.55 -28.05 5.78
C PRO A 105 -21.73 -27.87 6.75
N ASP A 106 -21.88 -28.76 7.74
CA ASP A 106 -23.02 -28.80 8.67
C ASP A 106 -23.04 -27.64 9.68
N ALA A 107 -21.94 -26.92 9.88
CA ALA A 107 -21.89 -25.79 10.83
C ALA A 107 -22.67 -24.54 10.35
N ARG A 108 -23.19 -24.53 9.11
CA ARG A 108 -23.87 -23.37 8.50
C ARG A 108 -25.39 -23.32 8.75
N LEU A 109 -25.99 -24.29 9.43
CA LEU A 109 -27.45 -24.38 9.62
C LEU A 109 -27.95 -24.08 11.04
N LEU A 110 -27.12 -23.52 11.93
CA LEU A 110 -27.53 -23.20 13.31
C LEU A 110 -27.34 -21.72 13.68
N ALA A 111 -27.60 -20.79 12.75
CA ALA A 111 -27.70 -19.35 13.03
C ALA A 111 -29.04 -18.79 12.58
#